data_AF-A0A834ZIW7-F1
#
_entry.id   AF-A0A834ZIW7-F1
#
_cell.length_a   1.000
_cell.length_b   1.000
_cell.length_c   1.000
_cell.angle_alpha   90.00
_cell.angle_beta   90.00
_cell.angle_gamma   90.00
#
_symmetry.space_group_name_H-M   'P 1'
#
loop_
_entity.id
_entity.type
_entity.pdbx_description
1 polymer ?
#
loop_
_entity_poly.entity_id
_entity_poly.type
_entity_poly.pdbx_seq_one_letter_code
_entity_poly.pdbx_strand_id
1 'polypeptide(L)'
;MDNRLESSESLRNKCAACFRQFNRLEHLVDHMRISYHSVHEPMCGICKKHCRSFESLREHLIGPLPKVECAKIFSGQGCNLCLTILASPNALRVHRRACQFSRLSPGLLSRMSNLGIHDDLKIDNGGTRGPQAVGLGCTMVGGGSDGSLDLCARVCLIDADENTIFHAYVKPQIPVTNYRYETTGIRPEYLRDAMPLKQMQRKIQDFLCNGEPIWKIRSRGGKSRILVGHNLDHDLECLGMDYPSLMIRYDIQTGIQDPYEECVATMRLYMRMRSQVHQVEDYPLATEAQNRNNFAVWRQNELERMTPNALFEISRSDYYCWCLDSRKVTDF
;
A
#
# COMPACT_ATOMS: atom_id res chain seq x y z
N MET A 1 47.18 9.38 -34.67
CA MET A 1 46.83 10.50 -33.78
C MET A 1 45.40 10.89 -34.14
N ASP A 2 44.44 10.55 -33.28
CA ASP A 2 43.13 11.20 -33.25
C ASP A 2 42.53 10.93 -31.86
N ASN A 3 43.06 11.69 -30.89
CA ASN A 3 42.47 11.86 -29.57
C ASN A 3 41.25 12.77 -29.72
N ARG A 4 40.05 12.19 -29.83
CA ARG A 4 38.81 12.93 -29.55
C ARG A 4 38.48 12.77 -28.09
N LEU A 5 38.72 13.86 -27.36
CA LEU A 5 38.41 14.10 -25.96
C LEU A 5 37.09 13.45 -25.54
N GLU A 6 37.18 12.50 -24.61
CA GLU A 6 36.10 12.19 -23.69
C GLU A 6 35.83 13.47 -22.87
N SER A 7 34.72 14.15 -23.19
CA SER A 7 34.29 15.33 -22.46
C SER A 7 33.98 14.94 -21.02
N SER A 8 34.56 15.67 -20.08
CA SER A 8 34.30 15.64 -18.65
C SER A 8 32.82 15.40 -18.30
N GLU A 9 32.44 14.18 -17.93
CA GLU A 9 31.29 13.95 -17.06
C GLU A 9 31.64 14.61 -15.73
N SER A 10 31.19 15.86 -15.55
CA SER A 10 31.26 16.57 -14.27
C SER A 10 30.87 15.61 -13.14
N LEU A 11 31.70 15.49 -12.10
CA LEU A 11 31.49 14.74 -10.86
C LEU A 11 30.16 15.14 -10.17
N ARG A 12 29.02 14.77 -10.76
CA ARG A 12 27.70 15.02 -10.20
C ARG A 12 27.43 13.94 -9.18
N ASN A 13 27.10 14.37 -7.96
CA ASN A 13 26.79 13.46 -6.87
C ASN A 13 25.46 12.78 -7.20
N LYS A 14 25.52 11.51 -7.60
CA LYS A 14 24.36 10.75 -8.06
C LYS A 14 23.91 9.78 -6.98
N CYS A 15 22.63 9.82 -6.60
CA CYS A 15 22.07 8.84 -5.68
C CYS A 15 22.16 7.42 -6.28
N ALA A 16 22.66 6.45 -5.51
CA ALA A 16 22.80 5.06 -5.94
C ALA A 16 21.45 4.37 -6.17
N ALA A 17 20.40 4.75 -5.44
CA ALA A 17 19.08 4.13 -5.51
C ALA A 17 18.20 4.72 -6.63
N CYS A 18 17.92 6.03 -6.57
CA CYS A 18 16.99 6.68 -7.51
C CYS A 18 17.67 7.35 -8.71
N PHE A 19 19.01 7.37 -8.75
CA PHE A 19 19.81 7.98 -9.82
C PHE A 19 19.62 9.49 -10.02
N ARG A 20 18.99 10.19 -9.06
CA ARG A 20 18.90 11.65 -9.04
C ARG A 20 20.31 12.25 -8.90
N GLN A 21 20.60 13.27 -9.70
CA GLN A 21 21.88 13.97 -9.71
C GLN A 21 21.80 15.26 -8.90
N PHE A 22 22.85 15.55 -8.14
CA PHE A 22 22.98 16.74 -7.33
C PHE A 22 24.30 17.46 -7.64
N ASN A 23 24.24 18.79 -7.69
CA ASN A 23 25.43 19.62 -7.91
C ASN A 23 26.37 19.62 -6.70
N ARG A 24 25.83 19.46 -5.49
CA ARG A 24 26.57 19.44 -4.22
C ARG A 24 26.26 18.16 -3.46
N LEU A 25 27.25 17.67 -2.72
CA LEU A 25 27.13 16.43 -1.95
C LEU A 25 26.20 16.60 -0.74
N GLU A 26 26.20 17.79 -0.12
CA GLU A 26 25.26 18.17 0.94
C GLU A 26 23.79 17.90 0.54
N HIS A 27 23.40 18.28 -0.68
CA HIS A 27 22.04 18.06 -1.19
C HIS A 27 21.74 16.57 -1.44
N LEU A 28 22.76 15.77 -1.78
CA LEU A 28 22.59 14.32 -1.88
C LEU A 28 22.34 13.72 -0.48
N VAL A 29 23.10 14.16 0.54
CA VAL A 29 22.89 13.71 1.92
C VAL A 29 21.51 14.10 2.43
N ASP A 30 21.07 15.34 2.16
CA ASP A 30 19.72 15.80 2.52
C ASP A 30 18.62 15.01 1.81
N HIS A 31 18.82 14.68 0.53
CA HIS A 31 17.93 13.78 -0.21
C HIS A 31 17.84 12.39 0.45
N MET A 32 18.97 11.80 0.83
CA MET A 32 18.99 10.48 1.48
C MET A 32 18.30 10.51 2.86
N ARG A 33 18.39 11.64 3.58
CA ARG A 33 17.76 11.84 4.90
C ARG A 33 16.23 11.78 4.85
N ILE A 34 15.62 12.20 3.75
CA ILE A 34 14.15 12.24 3.61
C ILE A 34 13.59 11.14 2.71
N SER A 35 14.44 10.46 1.93
CA SER A 35 13.98 9.49 0.93
C SER A 35 13.95 8.04 1.43
N TYR A 36 14.71 7.71 2.47
CA TYR A 36 14.68 6.39 3.14
C TYR A 36 14.79 5.20 2.16
N HIS A 37 15.67 5.34 1.17
CA HIS A 37 15.81 4.34 0.12
C HIS A 37 16.16 2.97 0.69
N SER A 38 15.54 1.92 0.15
CA SER A 38 15.74 0.56 0.65
C SER A 38 15.49 -0.50 -0.42
N VAL A 39 15.96 -1.72 -0.16
CA VAL A 39 15.70 -2.89 -1.01
C VAL A 39 14.21 -3.20 -1.19
N HIS A 40 13.36 -2.64 -0.34
CA HIS A 40 11.92 -2.85 -0.31
C HIS A 40 11.13 -1.88 -1.21
N GLU A 41 11.77 -0.84 -1.75
CA GLU A 41 11.12 0.09 -2.66
C GLU A 41 10.85 -0.57 -4.03
N PRO A 42 9.75 -0.21 -4.71
CA PRO A 42 9.51 -0.64 -6.08
C PRO A 42 10.70 -0.33 -7.00
N MET A 43 11.31 -1.36 -7.59
CA MET A 43 12.47 -1.21 -8.45
C MET A 43 12.14 -1.51 -9.91
N CYS A 44 12.69 -0.73 -10.83
CA CYS A 44 12.64 -1.05 -12.25
C CYS A 44 13.47 -2.30 -12.55
N GLY A 45 12.82 -3.36 -13.07
CA GLY A 45 13.50 -4.62 -13.42
C GLY A 45 14.60 -4.48 -14.47
N ILE A 46 14.56 -3.41 -15.27
CA ILE A 46 15.49 -3.13 -16.38
C ILE A 46 16.69 -2.29 -15.91
N CYS A 47 16.45 -1.08 -15.42
CA CYS A 47 17.53 -0.16 -15.03
C CYS A 47 17.90 -0.19 -13.54
N LYS A 48 17.20 -1.00 -12.73
CA LYS A 48 17.40 -1.12 -11.27
C LYS A 48 17.19 0.17 -10.47
N LYS A 49 16.54 1.17 -11.06
CA LYS A 49 16.15 2.40 -10.37
C LYS A 49 15.10 2.10 -9.30
N HIS A 50 15.36 2.51 -8.06
CA HIS A 50 14.37 2.55 -6.99
C HIS A 50 13.38 3.69 -7.22
N CYS A 51 12.10 3.39 -7.08
CA CYS A 51 10.99 4.31 -7.27
C CYS A 51 10.24 4.43 -5.94
N ARG A 52 9.89 5.66 -5.55
CA ARG A 52 9.18 5.94 -4.30
C ARG A 52 7.83 5.23 -4.19
N SER A 53 7.16 5.00 -5.32
CA SER A 53 5.89 4.28 -5.39
C SER A 53 5.77 3.45 -6.66
N PHE A 54 4.81 2.52 -6.68
CA PHE A 54 4.47 1.79 -7.90
C PHE A 54 3.93 2.69 -9.00
N GLU A 55 3.30 3.82 -8.66
CA GLU A 55 2.88 4.80 -9.65
C GLU A 55 4.11 5.47 -10.28
N SER A 56 5.11 5.85 -9.48
CA SER A 56 6.38 6.36 -10.02
C SER A 56 7.08 5.34 -10.92
N LEU A 57 7.01 4.05 -10.57
CA LEU A 57 7.53 2.96 -11.41
C LEU A 57 6.72 2.79 -12.70
N ARG A 58 5.39 2.90 -12.61
CA ARG A 58 4.49 2.84 -13.76
C ARG A 58 4.77 3.99 -14.72
N GLU A 59 4.89 5.21 -14.23
CA GLU A 59 5.26 6.39 -15.00
C GLU A 59 6.62 6.23 -15.68
N HIS A 60 7.60 5.67 -14.96
CA HIS A 60 8.93 5.40 -15.50
C HIS A 60 8.93 4.43 -16.70
N LEU A 61 7.99 3.46 -16.72
CA LEU A 61 7.92 2.40 -17.72
C LEU A 61 6.93 2.69 -18.86
N ILE A 62 5.77 3.27 -18.55
CA ILE A 62 4.61 3.43 -19.45
C ILE A 62 3.99 4.85 -19.34
N GLY A 63 4.59 5.74 -18.55
CA GLY A 63 4.06 7.09 -18.34
C GLY A 63 4.22 7.99 -19.57
N PRO A 64 3.86 9.28 -19.44
CA PRO A 64 3.98 10.26 -20.53
C PRO A 64 5.43 10.52 -20.95
N LEU A 65 6.39 10.35 -20.03
CA LEU A 65 7.82 10.55 -20.26
C LEU A 65 8.64 9.35 -19.75
N PRO A 66 8.51 8.16 -20.37
CA PRO A 66 9.18 6.97 -19.87
C PRO A 66 10.64 6.98 -20.34
N LYS A 67 11.53 6.31 -19.60
CA LYS A 67 12.93 6.19 -20.02
C LYS A 67 12.99 5.31 -21.26
N VAL A 68 13.43 5.85 -22.39
CA VAL A 68 13.35 5.23 -23.75
C VAL A 68 13.76 3.75 -23.75
N GLU A 69 14.93 3.42 -23.19
CA GLU A 69 15.41 2.04 -23.13
C GLU A 69 14.52 1.12 -22.28
N CYS A 70 14.03 1.63 -21.14
CA CYS A 70 13.14 0.88 -20.27
C CYS A 70 11.78 0.66 -20.92
N ALA A 71 11.21 1.69 -21.54
CA ALA A 71 9.94 1.63 -22.26
C ALA A 71 10.01 0.62 -23.42
N LYS A 72 11.10 0.64 -24.19
CA LYS A 72 11.32 -0.25 -25.33
C LYS A 72 11.32 -1.71 -24.91
N ILE A 73 12.10 -2.07 -23.89
CA ILE A 73 12.15 -3.45 -23.38
C ILE A 73 10.81 -3.83 -22.74
N PHE A 74 10.21 -2.93 -21.95
CA PHE A 74 8.93 -3.16 -21.31
C PHE A 74 7.80 -3.41 -22.31
N SER A 75 7.80 -2.75 -23.47
CA SER A 75 6.74 -2.91 -24.47
C SER A 75 6.57 -4.36 -24.97
N GLY A 76 7.68 -5.11 -25.09
CA GLY A 76 7.67 -6.49 -25.58
C GLY A 76 7.65 -7.56 -24.49
N GLN A 77 8.08 -7.24 -23.28
CA GLN A 77 8.34 -8.21 -22.20
C GLN A 77 7.66 -7.86 -20.87
N GLY A 78 7.14 -6.65 -20.73
CA GLY A 78 6.54 -6.13 -19.51
C GLY A 78 5.04 -6.41 -19.41
N CYS A 79 4.60 -6.81 -18.21
CA CYS A 79 3.19 -6.89 -17.89
C CYS A 79 2.69 -5.53 -17.37
N ASN A 80 1.74 -4.90 -18.08
CA ASN A 80 1.17 -3.60 -17.71
C ASN A 80 0.34 -3.61 -16.41
N LEU A 81 0.07 -4.79 -15.86
CA LEU A 81 -0.70 -4.99 -14.64
C LEU A 81 0.21 -5.12 -13.41
N CYS A 82 1.11 -6.10 -13.37
CA CYS A 82 2.03 -6.27 -12.24
C CYS A 82 3.35 -5.48 -12.36
N LEU A 83 3.63 -4.91 -13.54
CA LEU A 83 4.90 -4.26 -13.89
C LEU A 83 6.13 -5.18 -13.87
N THR A 84 5.94 -6.50 -13.78
CA THR A 84 7.02 -7.48 -13.88
C THR A 84 7.54 -7.56 -15.32
N ILE A 85 8.86 -7.69 -15.47
CA ILE A 85 9.55 -7.95 -16.73
C ILE A 85 9.74 -9.46 -16.88
N LEU A 86 9.30 -10.01 -18.00
CA LEU A 86 9.33 -11.45 -18.27
C LEU A 86 10.50 -11.76 -19.20
N ALA A 87 11.03 -12.99 -19.12
CA ALA A 87 12.20 -13.39 -19.91
C ALA A 87 11.98 -13.35 -21.43
N SER A 88 10.73 -13.45 -21.90
CA SER A 88 10.40 -13.40 -23.32
C SER A 88 8.96 -12.93 -23.58
N PRO A 89 8.63 -12.49 -24.81
CA PRO A 89 7.26 -12.16 -25.20
C PRO A 89 6.28 -13.34 -25.06
N ASN A 90 6.75 -14.58 -25.29
CA ASN A 90 5.93 -15.78 -25.08
C ASN A 90 5.60 -15.98 -23.61
N ALA A 91 6.59 -15.78 -22.71
CA ALA A 91 6.36 -15.83 -21.27
C ALA A 91 5.38 -14.73 -20.83
N LEU A 92 5.46 -13.52 -21.40
CA LEU A 92 4.47 -12.46 -21.15
C LEU A 92 3.06 -12.87 -21.58
N ARG A 93 2.89 -13.51 -22.74
CA ARG A 93 1.57 -13.94 -23.23
C ARG A 93 0.93 -14.99 -22.31
N VAL A 94 1.72 -15.95 -21.84
CA VAL A 94 1.27 -16.96 -20.87
C VAL A 94 0.96 -16.30 -19.53
N HIS A 95 1.86 -15.44 -19.05
CA HIS A 95 1.71 -14.71 -17.81
C HIS A 95 0.45 -13.83 -17.80
N ARG A 96 0.13 -13.08 -18.86
CA ARG A 96 -1.06 -12.21 -18.89
C ARG A 96 -2.35 -12.95 -18.55
N ARG A 97 -2.48 -14.22 -18.97
CA ARG A 97 -3.67 -15.05 -18.68
C ARG A 97 -3.71 -15.57 -17.25
N ALA A 98 -2.55 -15.75 -16.63
CA ALA A 98 -2.39 -16.24 -15.27
C ALA A 98 -2.00 -15.13 -14.27
N CYS A 99 -1.98 -13.87 -14.71
CA CYS A 99 -1.51 -12.77 -13.91
C CYS A 99 -2.55 -12.54 -12.81
N GLN A 100 -2.11 -12.58 -11.55
CA GLN A 100 -2.96 -12.38 -10.39
C GLN A 100 -3.68 -11.01 -10.35
N PHE A 101 -3.30 -10.07 -11.24
CA PHE A 101 -3.94 -8.76 -11.39
C PHE A 101 -4.73 -8.61 -12.71
N SER A 102 -4.75 -9.64 -13.55
CA SER A 102 -5.55 -9.68 -14.78
C SER A 102 -6.96 -10.11 -14.43
N ARG A 103 -7.81 -9.14 -14.10
CA ARG A 103 -9.24 -9.37 -13.80
C ARG A 103 -9.88 -10.31 -14.84
N LEU A 104 -10.44 -11.42 -14.36
CA LEU A 104 -11.79 -11.78 -14.78
C LEU A 104 -12.75 -11.03 -13.83
N SER A 105 -13.73 -10.34 -14.40
CA SER A 105 -14.61 -9.38 -13.73
C SER A 105 -15.40 -9.94 -12.54
N PRO A 106 -15.36 -9.31 -11.34
CA PRO A 106 -16.33 -9.56 -10.27
C PRO A 106 -17.64 -8.76 -10.42
N GLY A 107 -17.75 -7.90 -11.44
CA GLY A 107 -18.84 -6.93 -11.60
C GLY A 107 -20.26 -7.52 -11.72
N LEU A 108 -20.40 -8.85 -11.83
CA LEU A 108 -21.67 -9.55 -11.74
C LEU A 108 -22.09 -9.85 -10.29
N LEU A 109 -21.16 -10.02 -9.35
CA LEU A 109 -21.44 -10.24 -7.93
C LEU A 109 -21.71 -8.94 -7.18
N SER A 110 -20.96 -7.86 -7.43
CA SER A 110 -21.19 -6.56 -6.77
C SER A 110 -22.55 -5.93 -7.10
N ARG A 111 -23.14 -6.26 -8.26
CA ARG A 111 -24.52 -5.84 -8.58
C ARG A 111 -25.59 -6.61 -7.81
N MET A 112 -25.26 -7.80 -7.30
CA MET A 112 -26.17 -8.63 -6.49
C MET A 112 -26.08 -8.29 -4.99
N SER A 113 -24.99 -7.67 -4.53
CA SER A 113 -24.82 -7.19 -3.15
C SER A 113 -25.80 -6.08 -2.75
N ASN A 114 -26.45 -5.41 -3.71
CA ASN A 114 -27.51 -4.42 -3.48
C ASN A 114 -28.86 -5.04 -3.04
N LEU A 115 -28.96 -6.37 -2.93
CA LEU A 115 -30.20 -7.08 -2.57
C LEU A 115 -30.23 -7.59 -1.11
N GLY A 116 -29.23 -7.28 -0.28
CA GLY A 116 -29.30 -7.53 1.17
C GLY A 116 -29.30 -9.01 1.58
N ILE A 117 -28.75 -9.90 0.76
CA ILE A 117 -28.65 -11.33 1.08
C ILE A 117 -27.17 -11.68 1.20
N HIS A 118 -26.71 -11.92 2.43
CA HIS A 118 -25.70 -12.91 2.86
C HIS A 118 -25.05 -12.49 4.20
N ASP A 119 -25.70 -12.87 5.31
CA ASP A 119 -24.97 -13.32 6.52
C ASP A 119 -24.41 -14.73 6.21
N ASP A 120 -23.25 -15.06 6.79
CA ASP A 120 -22.63 -16.40 6.82
C ASP A 120 -21.81 -16.91 5.61
N LEU A 121 -20.94 -16.09 5.02
CA LEU A 121 -19.77 -16.63 4.33
C LEU A 121 -18.65 -16.94 5.33
N LYS A 122 -18.63 -18.18 5.84
CA LYS A 122 -17.43 -18.78 6.44
C LYS A 122 -16.35 -18.82 5.35
N ILE A 123 -15.28 -18.06 5.55
CA ILE A 123 -14.09 -18.10 4.69
C ILE A 123 -13.45 -19.47 4.92
N ASP A 124 -13.59 -20.36 3.93
CA ASP A 124 -13.11 -21.73 4.04
C ASP A 124 -11.60 -21.81 4.19
N ASN A 125 -11.23 -22.70 5.10
CA ASN A 125 -9.95 -22.84 5.74
C ASN A 125 -9.15 -23.92 4.98
N GLY A 126 -8.35 -23.51 3.99
CA GLY A 126 -7.66 -24.43 3.09
C GLY A 126 -6.23 -24.03 2.75
N GLY A 127 -5.33 -23.98 3.74
CA GLY A 127 -3.89 -24.18 3.47
C GLY A 127 -2.90 -23.03 3.71
N THR A 128 -3.33 -21.83 4.11
CA THR A 128 -2.40 -20.72 4.44
C THR A 128 -2.38 -20.42 5.93
N ARG A 129 -1.41 -20.98 6.67
CA ARG A 129 -1.12 -20.70 8.09
C ARG A 129 -0.50 -19.30 8.32
N GLY A 130 -0.98 -18.27 7.64
CA GLY A 130 -0.54 -16.89 7.80
C GLY A 130 -1.73 -15.94 8.02
N PRO A 131 -1.52 -14.73 8.57
CA PRO A 131 -2.57 -13.74 8.72
C PRO A 131 -3.26 -13.46 7.37
N GLN A 132 -4.59 -13.61 7.31
CA GLN A 132 -5.37 -13.24 6.13
C GLN A 132 -5.51 -11.71 6.09
N ALA A 133 -5.53 -11.11 4.90
CA ALA A 133 -5.72 -9.66 4.76
C ALA A 133 -7.19 -9.32 4.50
N VAL A 134 -7.63 -8.19 5.06
CA VAL A 134 -8.96 -7.61 4.87
C VAL A 134 -8.79 -6.14 4.46
N GLY A 135 -9.47 -5.75 3.40
CA GLY A 135 -9.57 -4.35 2.98
C GLY A 135 -10.69 -3.66 3.75
N LEU A 136 -10.46 -2.44 4.24
CA LEU A 136 -11.46 -1.54 4.83
C LEU A 136 -11.49 -0.24 4.04
N GLY A 137 -12.71 0.21 3.75
CA GLY A 137 -12.99 1.50 3.16
C GLY A 137 -14.23 2.10 3.80
N CYS A 138 -14.13 3.35 4.20
CA CYS A 138 -15.21 4.10 4.83
C CYS A 138 -15.70 5.22 3.90
N THR A 139 -16.99 5.53 3.97
CA THR A 139 -17.53 6.76 3.38
C THR A 139 -17.88 7.72 4.50
N MET A 140 -17.33 8.92 4.44
CA MET A 140 -17.54 9.97 5.44
C MET A 140 -18.56 11.00 4.96
N VAL A 141 -19.49 11.37 5.82
CA VAL A 141 -20.39 12.53 5.67
C VAL A 141 -20.02 13.59 6.70
N GLY A 142 -20.40 14.84 6.43
CA GLY A 142 -20.15 15.99 7.29
C GLY A 142 -21.20 16.15 8.40
N GLY A 143 -20.72 16.35 9.62
CA GLY A 143 -21.47 16.74 10.80
C GLY A 143 -20.96 18.04 11.41
N GLY A 144 -21.55 18.42 12.55
CA GLY A 144 -21.26 19.70 13.19
C GLY A 144 -21.99 20.87 12.52
N SER A 145 -21.94 22.05 13.13
CA SER A 145 -22.67 23.23 12.65
C SER A 145 -22.24 23.69 11.25
N ASP A 146 -21.02 23.38 10.84
CA ASP A 146 -20.41 23.76 9.57
C ASP A 146 -20.16 22.58 8.61
N GLY A 147 -20.48 21.34 9.02
CA GLY A 147 -20.26 20.14 8.20
C GLY A 147 -18.80 19.69 8.14
N SER A 148 -17.92 20.25 8.97
CA SER A 148 -16.48 19.94 8.99
C SER A 148 -16.13 18.62 9.66
N LEU A 149 -17.00 18.11 10.55
CA LEU A 149 -16.73 16.87 11.27
C LEU A 149 -16.99 15.66 10.38
N ASP A 150 -16.01 14.78 10.24
CA ASP A 150 -16.17 13.53 9.49
C ASP A 150 -16.91 12.49 10.33
N LEU A 151 -18.04 12.01 9.80
CA LEU A 151 -18.85 10.95 10.37
C LEU A 151 -18.90 9.77 9.41
N CYS A 152 -18.53 8.59 9.89
CA CYS A 152 -18.67 7.39 9.07
C CYS A 152 -20.15 7.08 8.82
N ALA A 153 -20.52 6.97 7.54
CA ALA A 153 -21.87 6.70 7.07
C ALA A 153 -22.00 5.34 6.36
N ARG A 154 -20.90 4.78 5.87
CA ARG A 154 -20.87 3.49 5.17
C ARG A 154 -19.51 2.84 5.35
N VAL A 155 -19.52 1.52 5.55
CA VAL A 155 -18.32 0.69 5.67
C VAL A 155 -18.39 -0.41 4.61
N CYS A 156 -17.28 -0.65 3.93
CA CYS A 156 -17.06 -1.81 3.09
C CYS A 156 -15.84 -2.58 3.61
N LEU A 157 -15.99 -3.89 3.74
CA LEU A 157 -14.91 -4.82 3.99
C LEU A 157 -14.80 -5.81 2.82
N ILE A 158 -13.58 -6.04 2.35
CA ILE A 158 -13.30 -7.05 1.32
C ILE A 158 -12.24 -8.04 1.77
N ASP A 159 -12.24 -9.22 1.18
CA ASP A 159 -11.14 -10.17 1.32
C ASP A 159 -10.00 -9.94 0.31
N ALA A 160 -9.00 -10.80 0.40
CA ALA A 160 -7.85 -10.89 -0.49
C ALA A 160 -8.19 -11.10 -1.98
N ASP A 161 -9.35 -11.68 -2.26
CA ASP A 161 -9.82 -12.09 -3.58
C ASP A 161 -10.80 -11.06 -4.20
N GLU A 162 -10.89 -9.86 -3.60
CA GLU A 162 -11.78 -8.77 -4.00
C GLU A 162 -13.28 -9.02 -3.74
N ASN A 163 -13.64 -10.04 -2.94
CA ASN A 163 -15.03 -10.29 -2.56
C ASN A 163 -15.43 -9.42 -1.38
N THR A 164 -16.62 -8.84 -1.44
CA THR A 164 -17.21 -8.12 -0.31
C THR A 164 -17.59 -9.11 0.80
N ILE A 165 -16.90 -9.02 1.94
CA ILE A 165 -17.22 -9.84 3.12
C ILE A 165 -18.27 -9.17 4.01
N PHE A 166 -18.33 -7.84 3.98
CA PHE A 166 -19.31 -7.07 4.75
C PHE A 166 -19.48 -5.68 4.17
N HIS A 167 -20.72 -5.21 4.09
CA HIS A 167 -21.04 -3.86 3.67
C HIS A 167 -22.30 -3.39 4.40
N ALA A 168 -22.25 -2.21 5.01
CA ALA A 168 -23.40 -1.66 5.72
C ALA A 168 -23.31 -0.13 5.87
N TYR A 169 -24.48 0.49 5.97
CA TYR A 169 -24.59 1.88 6.41
C TYR A 169 -24.44 1.98 7.93
N VAL A 170 -23.75 3.02 8.38
CA VAL A 170 -23.51 3.32 9.79
C VAL A 170 -24.44 4.46 10.18
N LYS A 171 -25.13 4.32 11.31
CA LYS A 171 -25.91 5.40 11.90
C LYS A 171 -24.97 6.43 12.55
N PRO A 172 -24.88 7.66 12.04
CA PRO A 172 -23.98 8.67 12.59
C PRO A 172 -24.36 9.04 14.03
N GLN A 173 -23.36 9.35 14.86
CA GLN A 173 -23.58 9.69 16.28
C GLN A 173 -24.24 11.05 16.49
N ILE A 174 -24.04 11.98 15.55
CA ILE A 174 -24.62 13.32 15.53
C ILE A 174 -25.37 13.54 14.20
N PRO A 175 -26.27 14.55 14.12
CA PRO A 175 -26.96 14.86 12.88
C PRO A 175 -25.99 15.19 11.73
N VAL A 176 -26.26 14.62 10.56
CA VAL A 176 -25.55 14.92 9.32
C VAL A 176 -26.01 16.29 8.81
N THR A 177 -25.07 17.22 8.66
CA THR A 177 -25.32 18.56 8.13
C THR A 177 -24.87 18.69 6.68
N ASN A 178 -23.95 17.85 6.22
CA ASN A 178 -23.49 17.82 4.83
C ASN A 178 -23.27 16.38 4.36
N TYR A 179 -24.11 15.88 3.45
CA TYR A 179 -23.99 14.51 2.93
C TYR A 179 -22.84 14.33 1.93
N ARG A 180 -22.27 15.42 1.40
CA ARG A 180 -21.21 15.38 0.38
C ARG A 180 -21.61 14.53 -0.84
N TYR A 181 -22.83 14.73 -1.34
CA TYR A 181 -23.47 13.86 -2.34
C TYR A 181 -22.61 13.54 -3.57
N GLU A 182 -21.87 14.52 -4.07
CA GLU A 182 -21.02 14.38 -5.26
C GLU A 182 -19.91 13.34 -5.09
N THR A 183 -19.44 13.16 -3.85
CA THR A 183 -18.34 12.24 -3.54
C THR A 183 -18.84 10.96 -2.88
N THR A 184 -19.88 11.03 -2.05
CA THR A 184 -20.29 9.91 -1.20
C THR A 184 -21.45 9.10 -1.77
N GLY A 185 -22.31 9.72 -2.58
CA GLY A 185 -23.59 9.14 -3.01
C GLY A 185 -24.57 8.81 -1.87
N ILE A 186 -24.28 9.22 -0.63
CA ILE A 186 -25.11 8.90 0.55
C ILE A 186 -26.36 9.78 0.55
N ARG A 187 -27.52 9.14 0.66
CA ARG A 187 -28.80 9.82 0.81
C ARG A 187 -29.38 9.61 2.22
N PRO A 188 -30.10 10.59 2.78
CA PRO A 188 -30.68 10.48 4.13
C PRO A 188 -31.50 9.21 4.36
N GLU A 189 -32.19 8.74 3.34
CA GLU A 189 -32.98 7.51 3.38
C GLU A 189 -32.15 6.26 3.71
N TYR A 190 -30.88 6.20 3.30
CA TYR A 190 -30.00 5.07 3.58
C TYR A 190 -29.57 5.04 5.04
N LEU A 191 -29.64 6.17 5.75
CA LEU A 191 -29.23 6.29 7.15
C LEU A 191 -30.37 6.05 8.15
N ARG A 192 -31.63 5.96 7.68
CA ARG A 192 -32.80 5.77 8.55
C ARG A 192 -32.76 4.46 9.34
N ASP A 193 -32.45 3.38 8.63
CA ASP A 193 -32.38 2.01 9.19
C ASP A 193 -30.92 1.51 9.31
N ALA A 194 -29.97 2.45 9.35
CA ALA A 194 -28.55 2.12 9.40
C ALA A 194 -28.13 1.49 10.74
N MET A 195 -27.06 0.69 10.68
CA MET A 195 -26.54 -0.04 11.82
C MET A 195 -25.97 0.92 12.88
N PRO A 196 -26.33 0.79 14.17
CA PRO A 196 -25.71 1.58 15.24
C PRO A 196 -24.21 1.34 15.32
N LEU A 197 -23.44 2.39 15.60
CA LEU A 197 -21.96 2.31 15.61
C LEU A 197 -21.42 1.19 16.51
N LYS A 198 -21.99 0.97 17.71
CA LYS A 198 -21.56 -0.13 18.60
C LYS A 198 -21.74 -1.53 17.99
N GLN A 199 -22.75 -1.71 17.15
CA GLN A 199 -22.95 -2.98 16.45
C GLN A 199 -21.98 -3.10 15.27
N MET A 200 -21.73 -1.99 14.57
CA MET A 200 -20.73 -1.89 13.50
C MET A 200 -19.33 -2.26 14.02
N GLN A 201 -18.89 -1.62 15.10
CA GLN A 201 -17.60 -1.87 15.75
C GLN A 201 -17.40 -3.35 16.08
N ARG A 202 -18.43 -3.99 16.68
CA ARG A 202 -18.38 -5.42 17.01
C ARG A 202 -18.25 -6.29 15.75
N LYS A 203 -19.05 -6.05 14.70
CA LYS A 203 -18.95 -6.80 13.46
C LYS A 203 -17.55 -6.67 12.82
N ILE A 204 -17.01 -5.45 12.73
CA ILE A 204 -15.67 -5.21 12.17
C ILE A 204 -14.61 -5.92 13.03
N GLN A 205 -14.67 -5.79 14.36
CA GLN A 205 -13.74 -6.49 15.27
C GLN A 205 -13.81 -8.00 15.10
N ASP A 206 -15.00 -8.59 14.97
CA ASP A 206 -15.15 -10.03 14.76
C ASP A 206 -14.46 -10.49 13.47
N PHE A 207 -14.59 -9.73 12.38
CA PHE A 207 -13.89 -10.01 11.13
C PHE A 207 -12.36 -9.89 11.27
N LEU A 208 -11.87 -8.84 11.93
CA LEU A 208 -10.42 -8.58 12.06
C LEU A 208 -9.75 -9.54 13.04
N CYS A 209 -10.39 -9.80 14.18
CA CYS A 209 -9.83 -10.60 15.26
C CYS A 209 -9.92 -12.10 14.96
N ASN A 210 -10.89 -12.54 14.16
CA ASN A 210 -11.05 -13.94 13.74
C ASN A 210 -11.03 -14.94 14.91
N GLY A 211 -11.70 -14.57 16.01
CA GLY A 211 -11.78 -15.36 17.25
C GLY A 211 -10.57 -15.26 18.18
N GLU A 212 -9.54 -14.47 17.86
CA GLU A 212 -8.48 -14.12 18.82
C GLU A 212 -8.82 -12.87 19.61
N PRO A 213 -8.62 -12.84 20.94
CA PRO A 213 -8.82 -11.62 21.69
C PRO A 213 -7.72 -10.59 21.33
N ILE A 214 -8.09 -9.30 21.29
CA ILE A 214 -7.19 -8.20 20.88
C ILE A 214 -5.83 -8.23 21.58
N TRP A 215 -5.80 -8.51 22.89
CA TRP A 215 -4.56 -8.57 23.68
C TRP A 215 -3.61 -9.74 23.32
N LYS A 216 -4.09 -10.73 22.57
CA LYS A 216 -3.26 -11.84 22.04
C LYS A 216 -2.81 -11.61 20.60
N ILE A 217 -3.22 -10.53 19.94
CA ILE A 217 -2.82 -10.24 18.57
C ILE A 217 -1.29 -10.07 18.53
N ARG A 218 -0.65 -10.86 17.66
CA ARG A 218 0.79 -10.84 17.42
C ARG A 218 1.03 -10.59 15.96
N SER A 219 2.11 -9.87 15.63
CA SER A 219 2.50 -9.61 14.24
C SER A 219 2.73 -10.87 13.40
N ARG A 220 2.94 -12.04 14.04
CA ARG A 220 3.10 -13.33 13.37
C ARG A 220 2.47 -14.48 14.14
N GLY A 221 1.94 -15.45 13.39
CA GLY A 221 1.45 -16.73 13.92
C GLY A 221 0.07 -16.69 14.58
N GLY A 222 -0.62 -15.56 14.55
CA GLY A 222 -2.02 -15.41 14.99
C GLY A 222 -3.03 -15.67 13.88
N LYS A 223 -4.29 -15.81 14.27
CA LYS A 223 -5.48 -15.88 13.40
C LYS A 223 -6.04 -14.50 13.03
N SER A 224 -5.64 -13.47 13.78
CA SER A 224 -5.95 -12.07 13.49
C SER A 224 -5.53 -11.67 12.08
N ARG A 225 -6.34 -10.80 11.46
CA ARG A 225 -6.24 -10.43 10.06
C ARG A 225 -5.48 -9.12 9.89
N ILE A 226 -4.74 -9.00 8.80
CA ILE A 226 -4.08 -7.77 8.40
C ILE A 226 -5.13 -6.80 7.86
N LEU A 227 -5.13 -5.55 8.33
CA LEU A 227 -6.02 -4.50 7.86
C LEU A 227 -5.32 -3.63 6.81
N VAL A 228 -5.93 -3.51 5.64
CA VAL A 228 -5.45 -2.74 4.49
C VAL A 228 -6.52 -1.71 4.11
N GLY A 229 -6.14 -0.48 3.78
CA GLY A 229 -7.09 0.57 3.42
C GLY A 229 -6.39 1.88 3.09
N HIS A 230 -7.15 2.95 2.91
CA HIS A 230 -6.63 4.30 2.76
C HIS A 230 -6.94 5.09 4.03
N ASN A 231 -5.95 5.82 4.56
CA ASN A 231 -6.09 6.68 5.73
C ASN A 231 -6.75 5.98 6.92
N LEU A 232 -6.32 4.74 7.19
CA LEU A 232 -6.95 3.87 8.18
C LEU A 232 -6.98 4.49 9.58
N ASP A 233 -6.02 5.35 9.92
CA ASP A 233 -6.01 6.07 11.20
C ASP A 233 -7.26 6.96 11.34
N HIS A 234 -7.60 7.72 10.30
CA HIS A 234 -8.80 8.55 10.26
C HIS A 234 -10.08 7.71 10.22
N ASP A 235 -10.11 6.64 9.42
CA ASP A 235 -11.25 5.74 9.34
C ASP A 235 -11.57 5.10 10.70
N LEU A 236 -10.54 4.61 11.39
CA LEU A 236 -10.65 3.98 12.70
C LEU A 236 -11.03 5.00 13.78
N GLU A 237 -10.53 6.23 13.70
CA GLU A 237 -10.93 7.34 14.58
C GLU A 237 -12.43 7.66 14.43
N CYS A 238 -12.92 7.84 13.19
CA CYS A 238 -14.34 8.07 12.92
C CYS A 238 -15.23 6.88 13.32
N LEU A 239 -14.70 5.66 13.30
CA LEU A 239 -15.38 4.47 13.79
C LEU A 239 -15.25 4.29 15.32
N GLY A 240 -14.40 5.07 15.99
CA GLY A 240 -14.09 4.90 17.42
C GLY A 240 -13.49 3.54 17.75
N MET A 241 -12.59 3.04 16.90
CA MET A 241 -11.97 1.72 16.99
C MET A 241 -10.46 1.83 17.12
N ASP A 242 -9.87 0.96 17.92
CA ASP A 242 -8.43 0.75 17.97
C ASP A 242 -8.09 -0.59 17.33
N TYR A 243 -7.08 -0.60 16.46
CA TYR A 243 -6.49 -1.83 15.93
C TYR A 243 -4.98 -1.76 16.04
N PRO A 244 -4.27 -2.85 16.44
CA PRO A 244 -2.82 -2.78 16.62
C PRO A 244 -2.13 -2.25 15.36
N SER A 245 -1.32 -1.21 15.51
CA SER A 245 -0.59 -0.56 14.39
C SER A 245 0.27 -1.55 13.61
N LEU A 246 0.77 -2.59 14.29
CA LEU A 246 1.47 -3.73 13.71
C LEU A 246 0.62 -4.60 12.77
N MET A 247 -0.70 -4.42 12.68
CA MET A 247 -1.60 -5.11 11.75
C MET A 247 -2.22 -4.17 10.70
N ILE A 248 -1.96 -2.86 10.78
CA ILE A 248 -2.37 -1.87 9.79
C ILE A 248 -1.28 -1.76 8.74
N ARG A 249 -1.64 -1.69 7.46
CA ARG A 249 -0.66 -1.77 6.36
C ARG A 249 -0.69 -0.67 5.32
N TYR A 250 -1.69 0.22 5.24
CA TYR A 250 -1.65 1.23 4.16
C TYR A 250 -2.41 2.55 4.38
N ASP A 251 -1.91 3.60 3.70
CA ASP A 251 -2.53 4.92 3.46
C ASP A 251 -2.16 5.44 2.04
N ILE A 252 -3.12 5.66 1.11
CA ILE A 252 -2.82 5.90 -0.33
C ILE A 252 -3.11 7.23 -0.99
N GLN A 253 -3.97 8.14 -0.57
CA GLN A 253 -4.40 9.28 -1.41
C GLN A 253 -4.66 8.93 -2.90
N THR A 254 -5.68 8.10 -3.14
CA THR A 254 -6.36 8.07 -4.44
C THR A 254 -7.65 8.84 -4.26
N GLY A 255 -7.87 9.83 -5.14
CA GLY A 255 -9.04 10.69 -5.06
C GLY A 255 -10.38 9.94 -5.10
N ILE A 256 -11.43 10.67 -4.73
CA ILE A 256 -12.86 10.33 -4.68
C ILE A 256 -13.21 9.01 -5.38
N GLN A 257 -13.40 7.94 -4.61
CA GLN A 257 -14.00 6.71 -5.12
C GLN A 257 -14.89 6.02 -4.07
N ASP A 258 -15.78 5.17 -4.58
CA ASP A 258 -16.61 4.30 -3.76
C ASP A 258 -15.71 3.44 -2.84
N PRO A 259 -16.08 3.20 -1.56
CA PRO A 259 -15.26 2.46 -0.60
C PRO A 259 -14.91 1.04 -1.06
N TYR A 260 -15.70 0.41 -1.94
CA TYR A 260 -15.29 -0.86 -2.55
C TYR A 260 -14.11 -0.67 -3.53
N GLU A 261 -14.14 0.36 -4.35
CA GLU A 261 -13.06 0.67 -5.29
C GLU A 261 -11.76 1.02 -4.55
N GLU A 262 -11.86 1.79 -3.45
CA GLU A 262 -10.73 2.10 -2.57
C GLU A 262 -10.16 0.83 -1.91
N CYS A 263 -11.04 -0.03 -1.37
CA CYS A 263 -10.66 -1.33 -0.83
C CYS A 263 -9.92 -2.18 -1.88
N VAL A 264 -10.45 -2.28 -3.09
CA VAL A 264 -9.84 -3.08 -4.16
C VAL A 264 -8.50 -2.49 -4.59
N ALA A 265 -8.40 -1.17 -4.73
CA ALA A 265 -7.15 -0.52 -5.11
C ALA A 265 -6.05 -0.76 -4.08
N THR A 266 -6.36 -0.58 -2.79
CA THR A 266 -5.43 -0.77 -1.68
C THR A 266 -5.08 -2.26 -1.50
N MET A 267 -6.06 -3.18 -1.57
CA MET A 267 -5.83 -4.62 -1.51
C MET A 267 -4.93 -5.11 -2.65
N ARG A 268 -5.17 -4.65 -3.89
CA ARG A 268 -4.30 -5.01 -5.03
C ARG A 268 -2.89 -4.52 -4.86
N LEU A 269 -2.71 -3.30 -4.34
CA LEU A 269 -1.37 -2.79 -4.06
C LEU A 269 -0.70 -3.63 -2.97
N TYR A 270 -1.43 -3.98 -1.90
CA TYR A 270 -0.98 -4.89 -0.86
C TYR A 270 -0.51 -6.22 -1.43
N MET A 271 -1.34 -6.87 -2.26
CA MET A 271 -0.97 -8.12 -2.92
C MET A 271 0.27 -7.97 -3.80
N ARG A 272 0.41 -6.83 -4.49
CA ARG A 272 1.58 -6.54 -5.32
C ARG A 272 2.85 -6.42 -4.50
N MET A 273 2.84 -5.63 -3.43
CA MET A 273 3.97 -5.49 -2.52
C MET A 273 4.32 -6.82 -1.85
N ARG A 274 3.33 -7.54 -1.32
CA ARG A 274 3.53 -8.86 -0.70
C ARG A 274 4.16 -9.88 -1.66
N SER A 275 3.84 -9.79 -2.96
CA SER A 275 4.40 -10.69 -3.98
C SER A 275 5.80 -10.33 -4.46
N GLN A 276 6.37 -9.20 -4.02
CA GLN A 276 7.72 -8.82 -4.42
C GLN A 276 8.77 -9.72 -3.74
N VAL A 277 9.74 -10.14 -4.54
CA VAL A 277 10.90 -10.90 -4.07
C VAL A 277 11.99 -9.91 -3.70
N HIS A 278 12.32 -9.82 -2.42
CA HIS A 278 13.43 -9.01 -1.92
C HIS A 278 14.51 -9.90 -1.29
N GLN A 279 15.74 -9.41 -1.25
CA GLN A 279 16.78 -10.02 -0.43
C GLN A 279 16.39 -9.92 1.05
N VAL A 280 16.69 -10.98 1.81
CA VAL A 280 16.37 -11.04 3.23
C VAL A 280 17.42 -10.23 3.98
N GLU A 281 17.01 -9.08 4.51
CA GLU A 281 17.80 -8.29 5.46
C GLU A 281 17.13 -8.35 6.84
N ASP A 282 17.95 -8.32 7.90
CA ASP A 282 17.46 -8.08 9.26
C ASP A 282 16.81 -6.69 9.28
N TYR A 283 15.58 -6.65 9.79
CA TYR A 283 14.65 -5.56 9.56
C TYR A 283 14.42 -4.69 10.80
N PRO A 284 15.26 -3.67 11.04
CA PRO A 284 14.87 -2.56 11.90
C PRO A 284 14.39 -1.38 11.04
N LEU A 285 13.23 -0.80 11.36
CA LEU A 285 12.68 0.38 10.68
C LEU A 285 13.54 1.62 10.91
N ALA A 286 13.52 2.60 9.99
CA ALA A 286 14.17 3.91 10.23
C ALA A 286 13.58 4.63 11.47
N THR A 287 12.35 4.28 11.84
CA THR A 287 11.64 4.82 13.02
C THR A 287 12.07 4.19 14.34
N GLU A 288 12.75 3.03 14.32
CA GLU A 288 13.25 2.37 15.52
C GLU A 288 14.41 3.16 16.16
N ALA A 289 14.45 3.16 17.49
CA ALA A 289 15.42 3.95 18.26
C ALA A 289 16.89 3.66 17.88
N GLN A 290 17.18 2.43 17.45
CA GLN A 290 18.53 2.01 17.03
C GLN A 290 18.94 2.59 15.65
N ASN A 291 17.97 2.91 14.78
CA ASN A 291 18.20 3.37 13.41
C ASN A 291 17.93 4.86 13.16
N ARG A 292 17.25 5.55 14.10
CA ARG A 292 16.98 7.00 14.03
C ARG A 292 18.23 7.86 13.79
N ASN A 293 19.42 7.31 14.02
CA ASN A 293 20.71 8.02 13.99
C ASN A 293 21.54 7.84 12.71
N ASN A 294 21.07 7.07 11.71
CA ASN A 294 21.89 6.80 10.52
C ASN A 294 22.18 8.06 9.69
N PHE A 295 21.23 8.99 9.63
CA PHE A 295 21.36 10.26 8.88
C PHE A 295 21.22 11.51 9.77
N ALA A 296 21.56 11.40 11.06
CA ALA A 296 21.43 12.51 11.99
C ALA A 296 22.28 13.73 11.57
N VAL A 297 21.76 14.93 11.81
CA VAL A 297 22.38 16.20 11.38
C VAL A 297 23.82 16.35 11.90
N TRP A 298 24.10 15.88 13.11
CA TRP A 298 25.45 15.95 13.70
C TRP A 298 26.50 15.08 12.98
N ARG A 299 26.09 14.14 12.12
CA ARG A 299 26.98 13.30 11.28
C ARG A 299 27.25 13.89 9.90
N GLN A 300 26.82 15.12 9.60
CA GLN A 300 26.89 15.70 8.25
C GLN A 300 28.30 15.58 7.61
N ASN A 301 29.35 15.96 8.35
CA ASN A 301 30.74 15.90 7.87
C ASN A 301 31.22 14.47 7.55
N GLU A 302 30.66 13.47 8.22
CA GLU A 302 30.97 12.05 7.99
C GLU A 302 30.23 11.54 6.76
N LEU A 303 28.93 11.86 6.64
CA LEU A 303 28.08 11.47 5.51
C LEU A 303 28.58 12.08 4.19
N GLU A 304 29.05 13.31 4.21
CA GLU A 304 29.69 13.97 3.05
C GLU A 304 31.07 13.39 2.69
N ARG A 305 31.61 12.44 3.45
CA ARG A 305 32.81 11.68 3.06
C ARG A 305 32.48 10.30 2.51
N MET A 306 31.23 9.86 2.63
CA MET A 306 30.79 8.56 2.14
C MET A 306 30.50 8.58 0.65
N THR A 307 30.66 7.43 0.00
CA THR A 307 30.24 7.25 -1.39
C THR A 307 28.72 7.13 -1.47
N PRO A 308 28.08 7.41 -2.64
CA PRO A 308 26.64 7.23 -2.78
C PRO A 308 26.14 5.81 -2.50
N ASN A 309 26.96 4.78 -2.76
CA ASN A 309 26.63 3.40 -2.44
C ASN A 309 26.67 3.16 -0.92
N ALA A 310 27.70 3.67 -0.22
CA ALA A 310 27.78 3.57 1.24
C ALA A 310 26.61 4.31 1.92
N LEU A 311 26.19 5.47 1.39
CA LEU A 311 24.99 6.16 1.86
C LEU A 311 23.73 5.30 1.65
N PHE A 312 23.63 4.57 0.54
CA PHE A 312 22.50 3.67 0.31
C PHE A 312 22.51 2.46 1.26
N GLU A 313 23.67 1.86 1.51
CA GLU A 313 23.83 0.70 2.41
C GLU A 313 23.43 0.98 3.87
N ILE A 314 23.52 2.23 4.33
CA ILE A 314 23.07 2.63 5.67
C ILE A 314 21.63 3.17 5.69
N SER A 315 21.03 3.39 4.51
CA SER A 315 19.64 3.82 4.37
C SER A 315 18.69 2.66 4.64
N ARG A 316 17.59 2.96 5.32
CA ARG A 316 16.59 1.99 5.76
C ARG A 316 15.22 2.53 5.42
N SER A 317 14.29 1.62 5.16
CA SER A 317 12.89 1.93 4.90
C SER A 317 12.27 2.64 6.11
N ASP A 318 11.48 3.68 5.86
CA ASP A 318 10.64 4.36 6.85
C ASP A 318 9.28 3.68 7.05
N TYR A 319 8.88 2.79 6.13
CA TYR A 319 7.66 1.98 6.21
C TYR A 319 7.99 0.51 6.48
N TYR A 320 7.02 -0.29 6.97
CA TYR A 320 7.09 -1.76 7.12
C TYR A 320 6.93 -2.48 5.77
N CYS A 321 7.91 -3.25 5.28
CA CYS A 321 7.79 -4.00 4.02
C CYS A 321 7.09 -5.36 4.18
N TRP A 322 6.09 -5.63 3.34
CA TRP A 322 5.18 -6.77 3.47
C TRP A 322 5.65 -8.06 2.80
N CYS A 323 6.84 -8.08 2.18
CA CYS A 323 7.45 -9.36 1.79
C CYS A 323 7.76 -10.27 3.00
N LEU A 324 7.71 -9.69 4.20
CA LEU A 324 7.77 -10.39 5.48
C LEU A 324 6.46 -11.11 5.82
N ASP A 325 5.31 -10.63 5.33
CA ASP A 325 3.99 -11.19 5.60
C ASP A 325 3.77 -12.52 4.84
N SER A 326 4.56 -12.79 3.80
CA SER A 326 4.60 -14.09 3.09
C SER A 326 5.46 -15.16 3.75
N ARG A 327 6.19 -14.86 4.83
CA ARG A 327 7.06 -15.84 5.51
C ARG A 327 6.20 -16.91 6.19
N LYS A 328 6.45 -18.19 5.85
CA LYS A 328 5.92 -19.31 6.62
C LYS A 328 6.57 -19.30 7.99
N VAL A 329 5.80 -19.64 9.03
CA VAL A 329 6.27 -19.72 10.44
C VAL A 329 7.42 -20.75 10.63
N THR A 330 7.75 -21.54 9.60
CA THR A 330 8.71 -22.65 9.69
C THR A 330 10.17 -22.30 9.38
N ASP A 331 10.51 -21.05 9.03
CA ASP A 331 11.89 -20.67 8.71
C ASP A 331 12.63 -20.01 9.89
N PHE A 332 12.37 -20.47 11.12
CA PHE A 332 13.14 -20.11 12.31
C PHE A 332 13.47 -21.34 13.15
#